data_AF-A0A416XU85-F1
#
_entry.id   AF-A0A416XU85-F1
#
_cell.length_a   1.000
_cell.length_b   1.000
_cell.length_c   1.000
_cell.angle_alpha   90.00
_cell.angle_beta   90.00
_cell.angle_gamma   90.00
#
_symmetry.space_group_name_H-M   'P 1'
#
loop_
_entity.id
_entity.type
_entity.pdbx_description
1 polymer ?
#
loop_
_entity_poly.entity_id
_entity_poly.type
_entity_poly.pdbx_seq_one_letter_code
_entity_poly.pdbx_strand_id
1 'polypeptide(L)'
;MTLYRFHGRITVEREESLSHLLYERMSIMYKVELKFDTSKLAPETVNQMCEQADQIFEQEDLSCAVKALGSRIYLDRGRKQDYGRFWAAIFQLKNSVGIAENLLECFWYNGTEKENLITDFIRN
;
A
#
# COMPACT_ATOMS: atom_id res chain seq x y z
N MET A 1 43.44 -13.29 -37.25
CA MET A 1 42.58 -12.09 -37.31
C MET A 1 41.37 -12.32 -36.43
N THR A 2 41.29 -11.54 -35.36
CA THR A 2 40.17 -11.25 -34.44
C THR A 2 38.89 -12.11 -34.52
N LEU A 3 38.78 -13.10 -33.63
CA LEU A 3 37.49 -13.55 -33.10
C LEU A 3 37.33 -12.94 -31.70
N TYR A 4 36.78 -11.73 -31.62
CA TYR A 4 36.42 -11.14 -30.34
C TYR A 4 35.04 -10.50 -30.42
N ARG A 5 34.23 -10.87 -29.41
CA ARG A 5 33.11 -10.11 -28.84
C ARG A 5 31.81 -10.02 -29.66
N PHE A 6 30.95 -11.02 -29.50
CA PHE A 6 29.50 -10.83 -29.70
C PHE A 6 28.60 -11.52 -28.65
N HIS A 7 29.17 -12.29 -27.72
CA HIS A 7 28.37 -13.05 -26.72
C HIS A 7 28.18 -12.36 -25.36
N GLY A 8 28.86 -11.24 -25.09
CA GLY A 8 28.72 -10.50 -23.83
C GLY A 8 27.72 -9.35 -23.86
N ARG A 9 27.29 -8.89 -25.04
CA ARG A 9 26.37 -7.74 -25.18
C ARG A 9 24.91 -8.17 -25.04
N ILE A 10 24.57 -9.34 -25.59
CA ILE A 10 23.21 -9.88 -25.62
C ILE A 10 22.74 -10.31 -24.21
N THR A 11 23.64 -10.82 -23.37
CA THR A 11 23.31 -11.20 -21.99
C THR A 11 23.10 -9.98 -21.09
N VAL A 12 23.94 -8.95 -21.21
CA VAL A 12 23.80 -7.71 -20.42
C VAL A 12 22.53 -6.95 -20.80
N GLU A 13 22.21 -6.81 -22.08
CA GLU A 13 20.97 -6.15 -22.52
C GLU A 13 19.71 -6.90 -22.05
N ARG A 14 19.74 -8.24 -22.01
CA ARG A 14 18.62 -9.05 -21.52
C ARG A 14 18.45 -8.96 -20.00
N GLU A 15 19.53 -8.86 -19.25
CA GLU A 15 19.53 -8.72 -17.79
C GLU A 15 19.12 -7.30 -17.35
N GLU A 16 19.57 -6.27 -18.07
CA GLU A 16 19.11 -4.88 -17.91
C GLU A 16 17.63 -4.71 -18.30
N SER A 17 17.17 -5.39 -19.34
CA SER A 17 15.75 -5.40 -19.72
C SER A 17 14.88 -6.07 -18.66
N LEU A 18 15.36 -7.18 -18.07
CA LEU A 18 14.67 -7.86 -16.98
C LEU A 18 14.71 -7.05 -15.70
N SER A 19 15.81 -6.37 -15.37
CA SER A 19 15.86 -5.48 -14.21
C SER A 19 15.00 -4.24 -14.42
N HIS A 20 14.92 -3.67 -15.63
CA HIS A 20 13.95 -2.62 -15.97
C HIS A 20 12.50 -3.10 -15.88
N LEU A 21 12.18 -4.28 -16.40
CA LEU A 21 10.82 -4.84 -16.33
C LEU A 21 10.46 -5.23 -14.89
N LEU A 22 11.40 -5.75 -14.11
CA LEU A 22 11.21 -6.04 -12.68
C LEU A 22 11.10 -4.74 -11.88
N TYR A 23 11.89 -3.71 -12.21
CA TYR A 23 11.79 -2.38 -11.62
C TYR A 23 10.44 -1.75 -11.96
N GLU A 24 10.00 -1.75 -13.22
CA GLU A 24 8.68 -1.28 -13.65
C GLU A 24 7.54 -2.07 -12.98
N ARG A 25 7.67 -3.39 -12.82
CA ARG A 25 6.71 -4.20 -12.04
C ARG A 25 6.74 -3.90 -10.54
N MET A 26 7.89 -3.48 -9.99
CA MET A 26 8.01 -2.98 -8.62
C MET A 26 7.62 -1.50 -8.48
N SER A 27 7.59 -0.74 -9.58
CA SER A 27 7.48 0.73 -9.61
C SER A 27 6.04 1.21 -9.50
N ILE A 28 5.05 0.34 -9.70
CA ILE A 28 3.63 0.66 -9.51
C ILE A 28 3.06 -0.27 -8.44
N MET A 29 3.64 -0.21 -7.24
CA MET A 29 3.03 -0.81 -6.06
C MET A 29 2.23 0.25 -5.32
N TYR A 30 0.91 0.06 -5.24
CA TYR A 30 0.05 0.84 -4.37
C TYR A 30 0.03 0.22 -2.98
N LYS A 31 0.08 1.08 -1.96
CA LYS A 31 0.03 0.66 -0.57
C LYS A 31 -0.65 1.71 0.29
N VAL A 32 -1.40 1.25 1.29
CA VAL A 32 -1.87 2.09 2.40
C VAL A 32 -1.28 1.57 3.70
N GLU A 33 -0.71 2.47 4.50
CA GLU A 33 -0.27 2.19 5.86
C GLU A 33 -1.17 2.95 6.83
N LEU A 34 -1.76 2.21 7.77
CA LEU A 34 -2.59 2.75 8.84
C LEU A 34 -1.91 2.52 10.18
N LYS A 35 -2.03 3.50 11.06
CA LYS A 35 -1.63 3.41 12.46
C LYS A 35 -2.70 4.02 13.35
N PHE A 36 -3.11 3.27 14.36
CA PHE A 36 -4.15 3.66 15.33
C PHE A 36 -3.51 4.09 16.64
N ASP A 37 -4.21 4.96 17.40
CA ASP A 37 -3.77 5.35 18.74
C ASP A 37 -3.96 4.19 19.73
N THR A 38 -2.86 3.50 20.04
CA THR A 38 -2.83 2.42 21.04
C THR A 38 -2.53 2.91 22.45
N SER A 39 -2.21 4.20 22.62
CA SER A 39 -1.78 4.76 23.91
C SER A 39 -2.96 5.19 24.78
N LYS A 40 -4.08 5.56 24.17
CA LYS A 40 -5.28 6.07 24.85
C LYS A 40 -6.47 5.11 24.85
N LEU A 41 -6.43 4.10 24.00
CA LEU A 41 -7.56 3.19 23.76
C LEU A 41 -7.28 1.81 24.33
N ALA A 42 -8.34 1.14 24.78
CA ALA A 42 -8.24 -0.25 25.19
C ALA A 42 -7.82 -1.12 23.99
N PRO A 43 -6.98 -2.16 24.19
CA PRO A 43 -6.55 -3.04 23.11
C PRO A 43 -7.70 -3.67 22.34
N GLU A 44 -8.82 -3.98 23.02
CA GLU A 44 -10.03 -4.51 22.41
C GLU A 44 -10.67 -3.53 21.41
N THR A 45 -10.76 -2.24 21.78
CA THR A 45 -11.25 -1.19 20.88
C THR A 45 -10.35 -1.01 19.68
N VAL A 46 -9.03 -1.05 19.87
CA VAL A 46 -8.06 -0.99 18.76
C VAL A 46 -8.24 -2.18 17.81
N ASN A 47 -8.41 -3.38 18.36
CA ASN A 47 -8.65 -4.59 17.56
C ASN A 47 -9.93 -4.48 16.74
N GLN A 48 -11.03 -4.03 17.33
CA GLN A 48 -12.30 -3.83 16.62
C GLN A 48 -12.15 -2.85 15.44
N MET A 49 -11.46 -1.72 15.65
CA MET A 49 -11.21 -0.77 14.55
C MET A 49 -10.30 -1.35 13.47
N CYS A 50 -9.29 -2.12 13.86
CA CYS A 50 -8.42 -2.79 12.91
C CYS A 50 -9.15 -3.86 12.10
N GLU A 51 -10.07 -4.61 12.72
CA GLU A 51 -10.93 -5.58 12.03
C GLU A 51 -11.90 -4.89 11.08
N GLN A 52 -12.48 -3.76 11.49
CA GLN A 52 -13.31 -2.95 10.60
C GLN A 52 -12.52 -2.41 9.41
N ALA A 53 -11.29 -1.93 9.63
CA ALA A 53 -10.40 -1.55 8.53
C ALA A 53 -10.12 -2.76 7.62
N ASP A 54 -9.78 -3.91 8.18
CA ASP A 54 -9.55 -5.13 7.40
C ASP A 54 -10.76 -5.48 6.53
N GLN A 55 -11.98 -5.39 7.08
CA GLN A 55 -13.23 -5.61 6.33
C GLN A 55 -13.40 -4.62 5.17
N ILE A 56 -13.13 -3.33 5.36
CA ILE A 56 -13.23 -2.31 4.31
C ILE A 56 -12.29 -2.63 3.14
N PHE A 57 -11.03 -2.95 3.44
CA PHE A 57 -10.04 -3.25 2.40
C PHE A 57 -10.29 -4.63 1.75
N GLU A 58 -10.75 -5.62 2.51
CA GLU A 58 -11.12 -6.94 1.98
C GLU A 58 -12.36 -6.88 1.06
N GLN A 59 -13.35 -6.01 1.35
CA GLN A 59 -14.50 -5.76 0.47
C GLN A 59 -14.08 -5.21 -0.90
N GLU A 60 -13.05 -4.36 -0.92
CA GLU A 60 -12.44 -3.84 -2.15
C GLU A 60 -11.46 -4.84 -2.80
N ASP A 61 -11.40 -6.08 -2.30
CA ASP A 61 -10.51 -7.15 -2.76
C ASP A 61 -9.02 -6.77 -2.74
N LEU A 62 -8.61 -6.00 -1.73
CA LEU A 62 -7.22 -5.69 -1.43
C LEU A 62 -6.66 -6.70 -0.41
N SER A 63 -5.34 -6.75 -0.25
CA SER A 63 -4.70 -7.70 0.68
C SER A 63 -4.04 -6.98 1.84
N CYS A 64 -4.27 -7.45 3.06
CA CYS A 64 -3.54 -6.99 4.23
C CYS A 64 -2.23 -7.79 4.37
N ALA A 65 -1.09 -7.12 4.23
CA ALA A 65 0.23 -7.72 4.35
C ALA A 65 0.75 -7.73 5.80
N VAL A 66 0.33 -6.75 6.61
CA VAL A 66 0.73 -6.65 8.02
C VAL A 66 -0.51 -6.46 8.88
N LYS A 67 -0.72 -7.38 9.83
CA LYS A 67 -1.75 -7.32 10.87
C LYS A 67 -1.08 -7.28 12.25
N ALA A 68 -0.61 -6.11 12.67
CA ALA A 68 -0.03 -5.89 14.01
C ALA A 68 -0.99 -5.05 14.87
N LEU A 69 -0.90 -5.13 16.20
CA LEU A 69 -1.81 -4.34 17.05
C LEU A 69 -1.66 -2.83 16.76
N GLY A 70 -2.75 -2.19 16.35
CA GLY A 70 -2.78 -0.77 15.97
C GLY A 70 -2.02 -0.42 14.70
N SER A 71 -1.60 -1.40 13.89
CA SER A 71 -0.98 -1.14 12.58
C SER A 71 -1.50 -2.10 11.51
N ARG A 72 -1.81 -1.53 10.35
CA ARG A 72 -2.25 -2.27 9.17
C ARG A 72 -1.52 -1.78 7.93
N ILE A 73 -1.08 -2.72 7.09
CA ILE A 73 -0.51 -2.41 5.78
C ILE A 73 -1.27 -3.18 4.73
N TYR A 74 -1.88 -2.46 3.79
CA TYR A 74 -2.60 -3.02 2.66
C TYR A 74 -1.81 -2.83 1.38
N LEU A 75 -1.67 -3.90 0.60
CA LEU A 75 -0.96 -3.92 -0.68
C LEU A 75 -1.95 -4.17 -1.82
N ASP A 76 -1.60 -3.64 -3.00
CA ASP A 76 -2.26 -4.04 -4.24
C ASP A 76 -2.05 -5.52 -4.56
N ARG A 77 -2.75 -5.98 -5.60
CA ARG A 77 -2.59 -7.32 -6.18
C ARG A 77 -2.00 -7.25 -7.58
N GLY A 78 -1.31 -6.15 -7.91
CA GLY A 78 -0.72 -5.89 -9.22
C GLY A 78 -1.73 -5.64 -10.34
N ARG A 79 -2.97 -5.19 -10.04
CA ARG A 79 -4.00 -4.90 -11.05
C ARG A 79 -4.09 -3.39 -11.28
N LYS A 80 -4.26 -2.98 -12.54
CA LYS A 80 -4.45 -1.55 -12.89
C LYS A 80 -5.60 -0.87 -12.15
N GLN A 81 -6.64 -1.63 -11.83
CA GLN A 81 -7.82 -1.16 -11.09
C GLN A 81 -7.60 -0.99 -9.57
N ASP A 82 -6.46 -1.44 -9.03
CA ASP A 82 -6.21 -1.38 -7.59
C ASP A 82 -6.09 0.07 -7.08
N TYR A 83 -5.64 1.02 -7.92
CA TYR A 83 -5.71 2.44 -7.58
C TYR A 83 -7.12 2.87 -7.17
N GLY A 84 -8.12 2.56 -8.00
CA GLY A 84 -9.51 2.92 -7.72
C GLY A 84 -10.07 2.20 -6.49
N ARG A 85 -9.69 0.93 -6.29
CA ARG A 85 -10.08 0.14 -5.10
C ARG A 85 -9.51 0.72 -3.82
N PHE A 86 -8.26 1.16 -3.85
CA PHE A 86 -7.65 1.85 -2.71
C PHE A 86 -8.39 3.13 -2.37
N TRP A 87 -8.70 3.97 -3.37
CA TRP A 87 -9.48 5.18 -3.10
C TRP A 87 -10.87 4.85 -2.56
N ALA A 88 -11.56 3.85 -3.12
CA ALA A 88 -12.85 3.40 -2.59
C ALA A 88 -12.76 3.00 -1.11
N ALA A 89 -11.73 2.22 -0.73
CA ALA A 89 -11.47 1.83 0.66
C ALA A 89 -11.14 3.05 1.55
N ILE A 90 -10.29 3.97 1.08
CA ILE A 90 -9.91 5.19 1.81
C ILE A 90 -11.14 6.09 2.04
N PHE A 91 -12.05 6.21 1.07
CA PHE A 91 -13.30 6.96 1.23
C PHE A 91 -14.22 6.31 2.28
N GLN A 92 -14.39 4.99 2.25
CA GLN A 92 -15.16 4.28 3.27
C GLN A 92 -14.55 4.44 4.66
N LEU A 93 -13.22 4.36 4.75
CA LEU A 93 -12.47 4.56 5.98
C LEU A 93 -12.65 5.98 6.53
N LYS A 94 -12.61 7.02 5.68
CA LYS A 94 -12.92 8.40 6.05
C LYS A 94 -14.32 8.53 6.65
N ASN A 95 -15.30 7.85 6.06
CA ASN A 95 -16.70 7.91 6.51
C ASN A 95 -16.95 7.11 7.81
N SER A 96 -16.01 6.27 8.24
CA SER A 96 -16.07 5.59 9.52
C SER A 96 -15.50 6.49 10.63
N VAL A 97 -16.39 7.22 11.32
CA VAL A 97 -16.01 8.18 12.38
C VAL A 97 -15.08 7.54 13.43
N GLY A 98 -15.41 6.33 13.88
CA GLY A 98 -14.60 5.62 14.87
C GLY A 98 -13.17 5.33 14.41
N ILE A 99 -12.97 5.04 13.12
CA ILE A 99 -11.62 4.83 12.57
C ILE A 99 -10.93 6.17 12.31
N ALA A 100 -11.60 7.09 11.61
CA ALA A 100 -11.02 8.36 11.16
C ALA A 100 -10.49 9.24 12.31
N GLU A 101 -11.22 9.29 13.44
CA GLU A 101 -10.80 10.06 14.61
C GLU A 101 -9.55 9.47 15.28
N ASN A 102 -9.46 8.13 15.31
CA ASN A 102 -8.45 7.38 16.07
C ASN A 102 -7.22 6.96 15.25
N LEU A 103 -7.15 7.32 13.96
CA LEU A 103 -5.96 7.16 13.13
C LEU A 103 -4.88 8.20 13.50
N LEU A 104 -3.70 7.73 13.88
CA LEU A 104 -2.51 8.57 14.05
C LEU A 104 -1.83 8.86 12.72
N GLU A 105 -1.71 7.83 11.87
CA GLU A 105 -1.05 7.90 10.57
C GLU A 105 -1.89 7.18 9.52
N CYS A 106 -2.02 7.78 8.35
CA CYS A 106 -2.64 7.20 7.17
C CYS A 106 -1.79 7.63 5.98
N PHE A 107 -0.89 6.75 5.55
CA PHE A 107 -0.01 7.02 4.43
C PHE A 107 -0.48 6.29 3.18
N TRP A 108 -0.64 7.03 2.10
CA TRP A 108 -0.90 6.52 0.77
C TRP A 108 0.39 6.48 -0.04
N TYR A 109 0.63 5.37 -0.71
CA TYR A 109 1.76 5.17 -1.59
C TYR A 109 1.26 4.89 -3.00
N ASN A 110 1.71 5.72 -3.95
CA ASN A 110 1.44 5.60 -5.38
C ASN A 110 2.77 5.39 -6.10
N GLY A 111 3.25 4.14 -6.11
CA GLY A 111 4.60 3.84 -6.56
C GLY A 111 5.65 4.42 -5.61
N THR A 112 6.42 5.40 -6.08
CA THR A 112 7.46 6.08 -5.27
C THR A 112 6.93 7.28 -4.50
N GLU A 113 5.74 7.77 -4.82
CA GLU A 113 5.10 8.88 -4.13
C GLU A 113 4.52 8.41 -2.79
N LYS A 114 4.67 9.23 -1.75
CA LYS A 114 4.13 8.99 -0.42
C LYS A 114 3.42 10.25 0.06
N GLU A 115 2.16 10.10 0.45
CA GLU A 115 1.31 11.19 0.94
C GLU A 115 0.72 10.85 2.29
N ASN A 116 0.63 11.83 3.19
CA ASN A 116 -0.08 11.68 4.46
C ASN A 116 -1.51 12.19 4.29
N LEU A 117 -2.49 11.30 4.39
CA LEU A 117 -3.89 11.64 4.17
C LEU A 117 -4.61 12.16 5.43
N ILE A 118 -3.97 12.13 6.61
CA ILE A 118 -4.61 12.44 7.88
C ILE A 118 -5.23 13.84 7.91
N THR A 119 -4.43 14.88 7.68
CA THR A 119 -4.86 16.27 7.84
C THR A 119 -5.65 16.78 6.65
N ASP A 120 -5.24 16.38 5.45
CA ASP A 120 -5.71 17.02 4.22
C ASP A 120 -6.96 16.34 3.66
N PHE A 121 -7.21 15.09 4.03
CA PHE A 121 -8.29 14.28 3.47
C PHE A 121 -9.18 13.61 4.53
N ILE A 122 -8.60 12.90 5.50
CA ILE A 122 -9.34 12.10 6.48
C ILE A 122 -10.07 12.99 7.50
N ARG A 123 -9.40 14.02 8.03
CA ARG A 123 -9.93 14.90 9.09
C ARG A 123 -10.51 16.23 8.59
N ASN A 124 -10.71 16.36 7.28
CA ASN A 124 -11.31 17.52 6.63
C ASN A 124 -12.78 17.24 6.28
#